data_AF-A0A834KCM4-F1
#
_entry.id   AF-A0A834KCM4-F1
#
_cell.length_a   1.000
_cell.length_b   1.000
_cell.length_c   1.000
_cell.angle_alpha   90.00
_cell.angle_beta   90.00
_cell.angle_gamma   90.00
#
_symmetry.space_group_name_H-M   'P 1'
#
loop_
_entity.id
_entity.type
_entity.pdbx_description
1 polymer ?
#
loop_
_entity_poly.entity_id
_entity_poly.type
_entity_poly.pdbx_seq_one_letter_code
_entity_poly.pdbx_strand_id
1 'polypeptide(L)'
;MKIGLCAYSGYKIYPGHGKTMVKVDGKGQEEEQAKKRTRRTQKFQRAIVGASLTDILAKRNMKPEIRKAQRDQAIKAAKEQKKAAKATKKAVAPPKTKAMPKQKAAKVTQKSAPRVGGKR
;
A
#
# COMPACT_ATOMS: atom_id res chain seq x y z
N MET A 1 54.17 -13.65 16.33
CA MET A 1 53.02 -12.87 16.83
C MET A 1 51.75 -13.70 16.69
N LYS A 2 50.86 -13.70 17.70
CA LYS A 2 49.68 -14.58 17.73
C LYS A 2 48.51 -13.94 16.99
N ILE A 3 47.81 -14.73 16.18
CA ILE A 3 46.57 -14.30 15.54
C ILE A 3 45.46 -14.36 16.57
N GLY A 4 44.81 -13.21 16.79
CA GLY A 4 43.69 -13.06 17.68
C GLY A 4 42.36 -13.30 16.98
N LEU A 5 41.26 -13.36 17.74
CA LEU A 5 39.91 -13.49 17.19
C LEU A 5 39.04 -12.35 17.72
N CYS A 6 38.36 -11.65 16.82
CA CYS A 6 37.43 -10.59 17.18
C CYS A 6 36.30 -11.14 18.05
N ALA A 7 36.07 -10.54 19.22
CA ALA A 7 35.10 -11.02 20.20
C ALA A 7 33.63 -10.97 19.69
N TYR A 8 33.33 -10.15 18.66
CA TYR A 8 31.97 -10.01 18.13
C TYR A 8 31.73 -10.77 16.83
N SER A 9 32.74 -10.83 15.96
CA SER A 9 32.59 -11.33 14.59
C SER A 9 33.34 -12.64 14.33
N GLY A 10 34.23 -13.05 15.25
CA GLY A 10 35.04 -14.27 15.11
C GLY A 10 36.10 -14.21 14.02
N TYR A 11 36.30 -13.05 13.38
CA TYR A 11 37.33 -12.88 12.35
C TYR A 11 38.73 -12.89 12.97
N LYS A 12 39.69 -13.40 12.19
CA LYS A 12 41.12 -13.39 12.53
C LYS A 12 41.64 -11.95 12.55
N ILE A 13 42.13 -11.51 13.69
CA ILE A 13 42.82 -10.23 13.87
C ILE A 13 44.31 -10.49 13.80
N TYR A 14 44.93 -9.99 12.73
CA TYR A 14 46.37 -10.05 12.58
C TYR A 14 47.05 -8.93 13.37
N PRO A 15 48.30 -9.13 13.82
CA PRO A 15 49.04 -8.11 14.54
C PRO A 15 49.07 -6.78 13.78
N GLY A 16 48.86 -5.67 14.49
CA GLY A 16 48.77 -4.32 13.90
C GLY A 16 47.39 -3.94 13.32
N HIS A 17 46.40 -4.83 13.38
CA HIS A 17 45.03 -4.56 12.96
C HIS A 17 44.07 -4.54 14.16
N GLY A 18 42.98 -3.78 14.04
CA GLY A 18 41.94 -3.70 15.09
C GLY A 18 42.29 -2.75 16.25
N LYS A 19 41.58 -2.91 17.37
CA LYS A 19 41.81 -2.21 18.63
C LYS A 19 41.51 -3.16 19.79
N THR A 20 42.42 -3.26 20.74
CA THR A 20 42.21 -4.05 21.95
C THR A 20 41.61 -3.16 23.02
N MET A 21 40.39 -3.46 23.46
CA MET A 21 39.73 -2.76 24.55
C MET A 21 39.88 -3.58 25.84
N VAL A 22 40.46 -2.99 26.89
CA VAL A 22 40.53 -3.61 28.21
C VAL A 22 39.39 -3.05 29.06
N LYS A 23 38.52 -3.93 29.57
CA LYS A 23 37.44 -3.55 30.48
C LYS A 23 37.98 -3.27 31.88
N VAL A 24 37.21 -2.54 32.69
CA VAL A 24 37.55 -2.22 34.09
C VAL A 24 37.83 -3.49 34.92
N ASP A 25 37.15 -4.59 34.61
CA ASP A 25 37.33 -5.90 35.25
C ASP A 25 38.60 -6.66 34.77
N GLY A 26 39.50 -6.00 34.04
CA GLY A 26 40.76 -6.56 33.53
C GLY A 26 40.63 -7.50 32.32
N LYS A 27 39.41 -7.78 31.84
CA LYS A 27 39.17 -8.63 30.67
C LYS A 27 39.41 -7.85 29.37
N GLY A 28 40.36 -8.30 28.56
CA GLY A 28 40.63 -7.76 27.22
C GLY A 28 39.67 -8.32 26.16
N GLN A 29 39.16 -7.45 25.29
CA GLN A 29 38.39 -7.81 24.09
C GLN A 29 39.06 -7.21 22.85
N GLU A 30 39.33 -8.05 21.86
CA GLU A 30 39.84 -7.59 20.57
C GLU A 30 38.66 -7.24 19.65
N GLU A 31 38.60 -5.98 19.21
CA GLU A 31 37.57 -5.47 18.33
C GLU A 31 38.18 -4.95 17.03
N GLU A 32 37.51 -5.18 15.90
CA GLU A 32 37.88 -4.53 14.65
C GLU A 32 37.23 -3.14 14.60
N GLN A 33 38.01 -2.08 14.32
CA GLN A 33 37.63 -0.66 14.52
C GLN A 33 36.34 -0.21 13.82
N ALA A 34 35.84 -0.97 12.84
CA ALA A 34 34.55 -0.69 12.21
C ALA A 34 33.74 -1.98 12.08
N LYS A 35 32.70 -2.14 12.89
CA LYS A 35 31.56 -2.99 12.51
C LYS A 35 30.91 -2.40 11.25
N LYS A 36 31.42 -2.75 10.06
CA LYS A 36 30.77 -2.44 8.78
C LYS A 36 29.51 -3.30 8.62
N ARG A 37 28.40 -2.88 9.24
CA ARG A 37 27.06 -3.36 8.88
C ARG A 37 26.57 -2.61 7.65
N THR A 38 27.03 -3.03 6.47
CA THR A 38 26.61 -2.48 5.17
C THR A 38 25.77 -3.46 4.36
N ARG A 39 24.86 -4.21 4.98
CA ARG A 39 23.90 -5.05 4.23
C ARG A 39 22.55 -4.38 4.15
N ARG A 40 22.29 -3.71 3.01
CA ARG A 40 20.95 -3.33 2.56
C ARG A 40 20.47 -4.40 1.57
N THR A 41 19.54 -5.25 1.99
CA THR A 41 18.92 -6.22 1.09
C THR A 41 17.59 -5.66 0.60
N GLN A 42 17.51 -5.30 -0.68
CA GLN A 42 16.22 -5.12 -1.35
C GLN A 42 15.91 -6.38 -2.15
N LYS A 43 14.71 -6.92 -1.98
CA LYS A 43 14.24 -8.09 -2.73
C LYS A 43 12.93 -7.74 -3.41
N PHE A 44 12.96 -7.60 -4.72
CA PHE A 44 11.80 -7.58 -5.63
C PHE A 44 12.34 -8.05 -7.01
N GLN A 45 11.74 -8.92 -7.81
CA GLN A 45 10.39 -9.47 -7.89
C GLN A 45 10.44 -11.00 -8.09
N ARG A 46 9.45 -11.72 -7.54
CA ARG A 46 9.16 -13.12 -7.89
C ARG A 46 8.13 -13.12 -9.02
N ALA A 47 8.32 -13.96 -10.04
CA ALA A 47 7.29 -14.19 -11.04
C ALA A 47 6.03 -14.77 -10.36
N ILE A 48 4.87 -14.27 -10.75
CA ILE A 48 3.58 -14.74 -10.24
C ILE A 48 3.05 -15.73 -11.28
N VAL A 49 2.61 -16.91 -10.85
CA VAL A 49 2.02 -17.91 -11.76
C VAL A 49 0.81 -17.27 -12.44
N GLY A 50 0.82 -17.22 -13.77
CA GLY A 50 -0.25 -16.62 -14.59
C GLY A 50 0.07 -15.24 -15.21
N ALA A 51 1.20 -14.62 -14.88
CA ALA A 51 1.70 -13.45 -15.62
C ALA A 51 3.22 -13.48 -15.72
N SER A 52 3.74 -13.39 -16.95
CA SER A 52 5.18 -13.32 -17.16
C SER A 52 5.72 -11.99 -16.60
N LEU A 53 6.99 -11.99 -16.17
CA LEU A 53 7.64 -10.78 -15.62
C LEU A 53 7.63 -9.63 -16.64
N THR A 54 7.72 -9.96 -17.93
CA THR A 54 7.61 -9.03 -19.06
C THR A 54 6.24 -8.35 -19.14
N ASP A 55 5.15 -9.09 -18.95
CA ASP A 55 3.78 -8.52 -18.99
C ASP A 55 3.53 -7.56 -17.82
N ILE A 56 4.10 -7.86 -16.65
CA ILE A 56 4.00 -7.02 -15.46
C ILE A 56 4.74 -5.70 -15.68
N LEU A 57 5.95 -5.75 -16.24
CA LEU A 57 6.73 -4.54 -16.53
C LEU A 57 6.06 -3.68 -17.61
N ALA A 58 5.53 -4.28 -18.67
CA ALA A 58 4.82 -3.56 -19.73
C ALA A 58 3.60 -2.79 -19.18
N LYS A 59 2.76 -3.45 -18.37
CA LYS A 59 1.60 -2.80 -17.74
C LYS A 59 2.00 -1.73 -16.73
N ARG A 60 3.05 -1.96 -15.95
CA ARG A 60 3.54 -1.01 -14.94
C ARG A 60 4.19 0.22 -15.54
N ASN A 61 4.81 0.10 -16.71
CA ASN A 61 5.55 1.20 -17.35
C ASN A 61 4.70 1.98 -18.36
N MET A 62 3.41 1.69 -18.53
CA MET A 62 2.52 2.49 -19.38
C MET A 62 2.51 3.95 -18.93
N LYS A 63 2.62 4.90 -19.87
CA LYS A 63 2.63 6.33 -19.55
C LYS A 63 1.36 6.75 -18.77
N PRO A 64 1.45 7.70 -17.83
CA PRO A 64 0.30 8.17 -17.05
C PRO A 64 -0.86 8.66 -17.91
N GLU A 65 -0.58 9.24 -19.08
CA GLU A 65 -1.59 9.72 -20.04
C GLU A 65 -2.47 8.58 -20.56
N ILE A 66 -1.85 7.45 -20.93
CA ILE A 66 -2.55 6.24 -21.40
C ILE A 66 -3.42 5.67 -20.27
N ARG A 67 -2.91 5.67 -19.03
CA ARG A 67 -3.69 5.20 -17.86
C ARG A 67 -4.87 6.11 -17.56
N LYS A 68 -4.72 7.43 -17.72
CA LYS A 68 -5.80 8.41 -17.52
C LYS A 68 -6.87 8.23 -18.60
N ALA A 69 -6.48 8.11 -19.86
CA ALA A 69 -7.41 7.86 -20.97
C ALA A 69 -8.23 6.57 -20.76
N GLN A 70 -7.59 5.47 -20.37
CA GLN A 70 -8.28 4.21 -20.07
C GLN A 70 -9.24 4.33 -18.88
N ARG A 71 -8.84 5.05 -17.81
CA ARG A 71 -9.75 5.33 -16.68
C ARG A 71 -10.95 6.16 -17.11
N ASP A 72 -10.73 7.21 -17.87
CA ASP A 72 -11.80 8.11 -18.30
C ASP A 72 -12.77 7.40 -19.25
N GLN A 73 -12.28 6.55 -20.13
CA GLN A 73 -13.11 5.67 -20.97
C GLN A 73 -13.93 4.68 -20.13
N ALA A 74 -13.32 4.01 -19.16
CA ALA A 74 -14.03 3.09 -18.27
C ALA A 74 -15.11 3.82 -17.43
N ILE A 75 -14.82 5.03 -16.96
CA ILE A 75 -15.79 5.86 -16.23
C ILE A 75 -16.95 6.27 -17.12
N LYS A 76 -16.69 6.64 -18.39
CA LYS A 76 -17.74 6.97 -19.36
C LYS A 76 -18.64 5.77 -19.65
N ALA A 77 -18.05 4.62 -19.97
CA ALA A 77 -18.79 3.37 -20.21
C ALA A 77 -19.63 2.97 -18.99
N ALA A 78 -19.07 3.04 -17.78
CA ALA A 78 -19.82 2.73 -16.56
C ALA A 78 -20.96 3.73 -16.28
N LYS A 79 -20.78 5.02 -16.61
CA LYS A 79 -21.84 6.03 -16.50
C LYS A 79 -22.96 5.78 -17.51
N GLU A 80 -22.64 5.39 -18.74
CA GLU A 80 -23.61 5.06 -19.79
C GLU A 80 -24.40 3.80 -19.45
N GLN A 81 -23.73 2.73 -19.00
CA GLN A 81 -24.40 1.53 -18.51
C GLN A 81 -25.32 1.83 -17.33
N LYS A 82 -24.90 2.68 -16.39
CA LYS A 82 -25.77 3.12 -15.28
C LYS A 82 -26.95 3.96 -15.76
N LYS A 83 -26.79 4.81 -16.78
CA LYS A 83 -27.90 5.58 -17.37
C LYS A 83 -28.89 4.66 -18.09
N ALA A 84 -28.39 3.72 -18.89
CA ALA A 84 -29.21 2.71 -19.56
C ALA A 84 -29.98 1.85 -18.54
N ALA A 85 -29.31 1.35 -17.50
CA ALA A 85 -29.95 0.59 -16.44
C ALA A 85 -30.98 1.40 -15.63
N LYS A 86 -30.80 2.72 -15.49
CA LYS A 86 -31.80 3.60 -14.87
C LYS A 86 -32.98 3.87 -15.80
N ALA A 87 -32.74 3.98 -17.11
CA ALA A 87 -33.78 4.18 -18.10
C ALA A 87 -34.68 2.92 -18.24
N THR A 88 -34.09 1.72 -18.28
CA THR A 88 -34.84 0.47 -18.28
C THR A 88 -35.66 0.30 -17.00
N LYS A 89 -35.09 0.62 -15.82
CA LYS A 89 -35.83 0.60 -14.55
C LYS A 89 -36.98 1.61 -14.49
N LYS A 90 -36.89 2.76 -15.18
CA LYS A 90 -37.98 3.74 -15.28
C LYS A 90 -39.06 3.33 -16.29
N ALA A 91 -38.68 2.65 -17.38
CA ALA A 91 -39.61 2.17 -18.40
C ALA A 91 -40.45 0.96 -17.94
N VAL A 92 -39.95 0.17 -16.98
CA VAL A 92 -40.64 -1.00 -16.42
C VAL A 92 -41.45 -0.65 -15.16
N ALA A 93 -41.38 0.59 -14.66
CA ALA A 93 -42.24 1.03 -13.56
C ALA A 93 -43.67 1.25 -14.10
N PRO A 94 -44.70 0.53 -13.61
CA PRO A 94 -46.07 0.73 -14.05
C PRO A 94 -46.52 2.17 -13.73
N PRO A 95 -47.40 2.78 -14.56
CA PRO A 95 -47.99 4.08 -14.22
C PRO A 95 -48.76 3.91 -12.92
N LYS A 96 -48.28 4.55 -11.84
CA LYS A 96 -49.08 4.70 -10.64
C LYS A 96 -50.33 5.48 -11.05
N THR A 97 -51.45 4.78 -11.11
CA THR A 97 -52.78 5.38 -11.21
C THR A 97 -52.89 6.44 -10.12
N LYS A 98 -53.31 7.64 -10.52
CA LYS A 98 -53.57 8.75 -9.62
C LYS A 98 -54.69 8.33 -8.66
N ALA A 99 -54.33 7.90 -7.45
CA ALA A 99 -55.24 7.91 -6.33
C ALA A 99 -55.25 9.32 -5.73
N MET A 100 -56.46 9.89 -5.71
CA MET A 100 -56.85 11.21 -5.19
C MET A 100 -56.24 11.50 -3.78
N PRO A 101 -55.90 12.76 -3.46
CA PRO A 101 -55.21 13.09 -2.22
C PRO A 101 -56.16 12.97 -1.03
N LYS A 102 -55.98 11.94 -0.19
CA LYS A 102 -56.51 11.96 1.18
C LYS A 102 -55.50 12.69 2.06
N GLN A 103 -55.83 13.95 2.37
CA GLN A 103 -55.24 14.68 3.48
C GLN A 103 -55.34 13.84 4.75
N LYS A 104 -54.23 13.60 5.43
CA LYS A 104 -54.22 13.38 6.88
C LYS A 104 -52.85 13.75 7.47
N ALA A 105 -52.91 14.77 8.31
CA ALA A 105 -52.07 15.12 9.45
C ALA A 105 -50.55 15.12 9.27
N ALA A 106 -49.99 16.33 9.34
CA ALA A 106 -48.60 16.59 9.62
C ALA A 106 -48.19 15.91 10.94
N LYS A 107 -47.18 15.02 10.87
CA LYS A 107 -46.36 14.66 12.02
C LYS A 107 -44.95 15.18 11.80
N VAL A 108 -44.71 16.35 12.39
CA VAL A 108 -43.39 16.96 12.55
C VAL A 108 -42.50 15.95 13.28
N THR A 109 -41.45 15.45 12.63
CA THR A 109 -40.34 14.76 13.29
C THR A 109 -39.02 15.09 12.61
N GLN A 110 -38.40 16.12 13.21
CA GLN A 110 -36.97 16.40 13.40
C GLN A 110 -35.96 16.08 12.28
N LYS A 111 -35.35 17.18 11.82
CA LYS A 111 -34.08 17.22 11.08
C LYS A 111 -33.01 16.47 11.88
N SER A 112 -32.52 15.35 11.34
CA SER A 112 -31.26 14.77 11.81
C SER A 112 -30.10 15.67 11.38
N ALA A 113 -29.33 16.14 12.35
CA ALA A 113 -28.15 16.99 12.16
C ALA A 113 -27.11 16.36 11.20
N PRO A 114 -26.31 17.17 10.47
CA PRO A 114 -25.18 16.64 9.73
C PRO A 114 -24.14 16.10 10.72
N ARG A 115 -23.87 14.79 10.65
CA ARG A 115 -22.76 14.16 11.37
C ARG A 115 -21.43 14.63 10.75
N VAL A 116 -20.96 15.78 11.20
CA VAL A 116 -19.57 16.18 11.12
C VAL A 116 -18.79 15.36 12.16
N GLY A 117 -17.73 14.69 11.73
CA GLY A 117 -16.68 14.21 12.63
C GLY A 117 -16.51 12.71 12.72
N GLY A 118 -15.72 12.15 11.81
CA GLY A 118 -15.02 10.88 11.99
C GLY A 118 -13.53 11.14 11.76
N LYS A 119 -12.78 11.30 12.85
CA LYS A 119 -11.34 11.56 12.89
C LYS A 119 -10.52 10.44 12.24
N ARG A 120 -9.35 10.87 11.73
CA ARG A 120 -8.16 10.13 11.29
C ARG A 120 -8.08 9.81 9.80
#